data_AF-A0A8X7UZ58-F1
#
_entry.id   AF-A0A8X7UZ58-F1
#
_cell.length_a   1.000
_cell.length_b   1.000
_cell.length_c   1.000
_cell.angle_alpha   90.00
_cell.angle_beta   90.00
_cell.angle_gamma   90.00
#
_symmetry.space_group_name_H-M   'P 1'
#
loop_
_entity.id
_entity.type
_entity.pdbx_description
1 polymer ?
#
loop_
_entity_poly.entity_id
_entity_poly.type
_entity_poly.pdbx_seq_one_letter_code
_entity_poly.pdbx_strand_id
1 'polypeptide(L)'
;MEKSRSASYIAKSGGACSRRNRGVHGVPTRCWCGEGIATFVSKTNKNPFWKFYRCEMAMQRKGEDHIFKWVDEALAEEISLVEARQRTIEEDLEYMRKTEKSEEDVALQKNGCLAVITWLCCKLW
;
A
#
# COMPACT_ATOMS: atom_id res chain seq x y z
N MET A 1 -57.02 8.99 10.04
CA MET A 1 -56.03 8.14 9.34
C MET A 1 -54.72 8.90 9.31
N GLU A 2 -53.75 8.34 10.03
CA GLU A 2 -52.34 8.71 10.11
C GLU A 2 -51.73 9.09 8.75
N LYS A 3 -50.88 10.13 8.73
CA LYS A 3 -49.70 10.09 7.86
C LYS A 3 -48.53 10.87 8.45
N SER A 4 -47.88 10.20 9.38
CA SER A 4 -46.51 10.45 9.80
C SER A 4 -45.61 10.65 8.58
N ARG A 5 -44.91 11.78 8.51
CA ARG A 5 -43.78 11.99 7.59
C ARG A 5 -42.55 12.28 8.42
N SER A 6 -41.75 11.24 8.54
CA SER A 6 -40.49 11.14 9.27
C SER A 6 -39.52 12.23 8.83
N ALA A 7 -39.03 13.04 9.77
CA ALA A 7 -37.89 13.92 9.54
C ALA A 7 -36.64 13.04 9.39
N SER A 8 -36.15 12.90 8.17
CA SER A 8 -34.87 12.26 7.88
C SER A 8 -33.75 13.11 8.46
N TYR A 9 -33.15 12.62 9.55
CA TYR A 9 -31.95 13.17 10.15
C TYR A 9 -30.79 13.02 9.14
N ILE A 10 -30.40 14.11 8.49
CA ILE A 10 -29.13 14.14 7.78
C ILE A 10 -28.03 14.22 8.85
N ALA A 11 -27.52 13.07 9.26
CA ALA A 11 -26.29 12.98 10.03
C ALA A 11 -25.13 13.36 9.11
N LYS A 12 -24.80 14.66 9.06
CA LYS A 12 -23.51 15.12 8.54
C LYS A 12 -22.44 14.62 9.53
N SER A 13 -21.88 13.45 9.28
CA SER A 13 -20.64 13.01 9.90
C SER A 13 -19.56 14.02 9.50
N GLY A 14 -19.30 14.97 10.40
CA GLY A 14 -18.23 15.94 10.27
C GLY A 14 -16.86 15.27 10.35
N GLY A 15 -16.44 14.60 9.27
CA GLY A 15 -15.07 14.12 9.06
C GLY A 15 -14.17 15.26 8.57
N ALA A 16 -14.13 16.39 9.29
CA ALA A 16 -13.31 17.55 8.92
C ALA A 16 -11.89 17.54 9.52
N CYS A 17 -11.47 16.44 10.16
CA CYS A 17 -10.14 16.33 10.78
C CYS A 17 -9.09 15.57 9.95
N SER A 18 -9.46 14.89 8.86
CA SER A 18 -8.49 14.10 8.06
C SER A 18 -7.64 14.94 7.09
N ARG A 19 -8.06 16.17 6.72
CA ARG A 19 -7.33 17.02 5.75
C ARG A 19 -5.98 17.57 6.22
N ARG A 20 -5.59 17.36 7.49
CA ARG A 20 -4.35 17.93 8.05
C ARG A 20 -3.14 17.02 7.94
N ASN A 21 -3.32 15.75 7.58
CA ASN A 21 -2.19 14.87 7.29
C ASN A 21 -1.83 15.04 5.80
N ARG A 22 -0.92 15.99 5.50
CA ARG A 22 -0.41 16.20 4.14
C ARG A 22 0.22 14.90 3.60
N GLY A 23 -0.56 14.10 2.88
CA GLY A 23 -0.08 13.03 2.00
C GLY A 23 0.64 11.83 2.65
N VAL A 24 0.68 11.69 3.98
CA VAL A 24 1.36 10.54 4.61
C VAL A 24 0.42 9.34 4.70
N HIS A 25 0.48 8.49 3.67
CA HIS A 25 -0.18 7.19 3.67
C HIS A 25 0.64 6.15 4.44
N GLY A 26 -0.06 5.22 5.10
CA GLY A 26 0.59 4.16 5.88
C GLY A 26 1.14 4.65 7.22
N VAL A 27 2.19 3.97 7.71
CA VAL A 27 2.83 4.27 9.00
C VAL A 27 3.82 5.44 8.86
N PRO A 28 3.61 6.57 9.58
CA PRO A 28 4.50 7.72 9.48
C PRO A 28 5.86 7.42 10.12
N THR A 29 6.95 7.63 9.36
CA THR A 29 8.33 7.40 9.82
C THR A 29 9.04 8.68 10.25
N ARG A 30 8.70 9.83 9.65
CA ARG A 30 9.32 11.14 9.95
C ARG A 30 8.31 12.27 9.82
N CYS A 31 8.43 13.29 10.67
CA CYS A 31 7.65 14.51 10.55
C CYS A 31 8.24 15.47 9.51
N TRP A 32 7.42 16.32 8.91
CA TRP A 32 7.88 17.40 8.00
C TRP A 32 8.88 18.36 8.66
N CYS A 33 8.89 18.45 9.99
CA CYS A 33 9.87 19.25 10.74
C CYS A 33 11.25 18.57 10.91
N GLY A 34 11.44 17.38 10.34
CA GLY A 34 12.69 16.62 10.41
C GLY A 34 12.76 15.63 11.58
N GLU A 35 11.90 15.78 12.58
CA GLU A 35 11.96 15.00 13.83
C GLU A 35 11.28 13.64 13.73
N GLY A 36 11.64 12.79 14.70
CA GLY A 36 11.09 11.46 14.87
C GLY A 36 9.59 11.44 15.18
N ILE A 37 8.97 10.29 14.94
CA ILE A 37 7.59 9.99 15.30
C ILE A 37 7.59 9.01 16.46
N ALA A 38 6.87 9.33 17.52
CA ALA A 38 6.68 8.47 18.68
C ALA A 38 5.23 8.01 18.81
N THR A 39 5.03 6.86 19.44
CA THR A 39 3.70 6.32 19.75
C THR A 39 3.27 6.76 21.14
N PHE A 40 2.06 7.30 21.24
CA PHE A 40 1.46 7.76 22.48
C PHE A 40 0.13 7.04 22.74
N VAL A 41 -0.30 7.06 23.99
CA VAL A 41 -1.59 6.50 24.42
C VAL A 41 -2.54 7.64 24.76
N SER A 42 -3.75 7.61 24.19
CA SER A 42 -4.82 8.54 24.48
C SER A 42 -5.30 8.35 25.92
N LYS A 43 -5.31 9.48 26.65
CA LYS A 43 -5.84 9.59 28.01
C LYS A 43 -7.26 10.18 28.03
N THR A 44 -7.90 10.33 26.87
CA THR A 44 -9.23 10.96 26.78
C THR A 44 -10.32 9.97 27.16
N ASN A 45 -11.38 10.44 27.84
CA ASN A 45 -12.50 9.59 28.25
C ASN A 45 -13.28 8.98 27.06
N LYS A 46 -13.21 9.61 25.88
CA LYS A 46 -13.88 9.12 24.67
C LYS A 46 -13.12 7.94 24.04
N ASN A 47 -11.79 8.03 24.00
CA ASN A 47 -10.92 7.04 23.39
C ASN A 47 -9.85 6.60 24.39
N PRO A 48 -10.23 5.94 25.50
CA PRO A 48 -9.27 5.49 26.49
C PRO A 48 -8.38 4.39 25.87
N PHE A 49 -7.09 4.42 26.19
CA PHE A 49 -6.09 3.42 25.79
C PHE A 49 -5.78 3.30 24.28
N TRP A 50 -6.44 4.08 23.42
CA TRP A 50 -6.12 4.10 22.00
C TRP A 50 -4.74 4.68 21.73
N LYS A 51 -4.00 4.08 20.80
CA LYS A 51 -2.65 4.51 20.45
C LYS A 51 -2.64 5.40 19.22
N PHE A 52 -1.79 6.42 19.21
CA PHE A 52 -1.59 7.30 18.07
C PHE A 52 -0.11 7.62 17.85
N TYR A 53 0.26 7.85 16.61
CA TYR A 53 1.55 8.38 16.21
C TYR A 53 1.53 9.90 16.28
N ARG A 54 2.56 10.50 16.86
CA ARG A 54 2.76 11.95 16.89
C ARG A 54 4.23 12.31 16.80
N CYS A 55 4.53 13.45 16.19
CA CYS A 55 5.88 14.02 16.22
C CYS A 55 6.34 14.29 17.66
N GLU A 56 7.59 13.96 17.97
CA GLU A 56 8.19 14.16 19.28
C GLU A 56 8.26 15.63 19.69
N MET A 57 8.57 16.51 18.74
CA MET A 57 8.71 17.96 18.96
C MET A 57 7.38 18.73 19.03
N ALA A 58 6.27 18.04 18.74
CA ALA A 58 4.96 18.66 18.71
C ALA A 58 4.41 19.05 20.09
N MET A 59 5.05 18.63 21.18
CA MET A 59 4.68 19.06 22.54
C MET A 59 5.40 20.35 22.95
N GLN A 60 6.59 20.59 22.40
CA GLN A 60 7.47 21.72 22.67
C GLN A 60 7.08 22.91 21.79
N ARG A 61 6.75 22.67 20.51
CA ARG A 61 6.32 23.72 19.56
C ARG A 61 4.80 23.84 19.50
N LYS A 62 4.21 24.38 20.56
CA LYS A 62 2.75 24.63 20.62
C LYS A 62 2.37 25.71 19.59
N GLY A 63 1.67 25.31 18.53
CA GLY A 63 1.21 26.22 17.47
C GLY A 63 1.53 25.74 16.05
N GLU A 64 2.51 24.85 15.91
CA GLU A 64 2.83 24.19 14.65
C GLU A 64 1.97 22.93 14.46
N ASP A 65 1.43 22.73 13.25
CA ASP A 65 0.64 21.55 12.91
C ASP A 65 1.58 20.40 12.53
N HIS A 66 1.89 19.55 13.50
CA HIS A 66 2.72 18.36 13.32
C HIS A 66 1.88 17.10 13.05
N ILE A 67 2.55 16.06 12.55
CA ILE A 67 1.90 14.76 12.28
C ILE A 67 1.19 14.24 13.52
N PHE A 68 -0.06 13.87 13.32
CA PHE A 68 -0.91 13.12 14.24
C PHE A 68 -1.70 12.11 13.41
N LYS A 69 -1.64 10.82 13.77
CA LYS A 69 -2.39 9.77 13.10
C LYS A 69 -2.70 8.64 14.07
N TRP A 70 -3.89 8.04 13.98
CA TRP A 70 -4.21 6.86 14.79
C TRP A 70 -3.41 5.65 14.33
N VAL A 71 -3.01 4.79 15.26
CA VAL A 71 -2.23 3.59 14.93
C VAL A 71 -3.03 2.66 14.02
N ASP A 72 -4.31 2.41 14.33
CA ASP A 72 -5.14 1.50 13.53
C ASP A 72 -5.36 2.00 12.10
N GLU A 73 -5.57 3.31 11.93
CA GLU A 73 -5.69 3.97 10.62
C GLU A 73 -4.38 3.84 9.82
N ALA A 74 -3.25 4.12 10.46
CA ALA A 74 -1.93 4.01 9.83
C ALA A 74 -1.60 2.58 9.41
N LEU A 75 -1.92 1.58 10.24
CA LEU A 75 -1.69 0.18 9.95
C LEU A 75 -2.62 -0.34 8.85
N ALA A 76 -3.90 0.04 8.86
CA ALA A 76 -4.84 -0.35 7.81
C ALA A 76 -4.40 0.16 6.43
N GLU A 77 -3.92 1.40 6.37
CA GLU A 77 -3.35 1.96 5.15
C GLU A 77 -2.05 1.25 4.74
N GLU A 78 -1.16 0.94 5.68
CA GLU A 78 0.09 0.24 5.38
C GLU A 78 -0.18 -1.15 4.80
N ILE A 79 -1.10 -1.91 5.41
CA ILE A 79 -1.52 -3.22 4.90
C ILE A 79 -2.04 -3.07 3.46
N SER A 80 -2.90 -2.09 3.21
CA SER A 80 -3.46 -1.85 1.87
C SER A 80 -2.37 -1.53 0.84
N LEU A 81 -1.35 -0.76 1.23
CA LEU A 81 -0.21 -0.42 0.37
C LEU A 81 0.68 -1.64 0.12
N VAL A 82 0.94 -2.45 1.14
CA VAL A 82 1.73 -3.67 1.05
C VAL A 82 1.03 -4.67 0.13
N GLU A 83 -0.28 -4.87 0.28
CA GLU A 83 -1.06 -5.73 -0.62
C GLU A 83 -1.01 -5.24 -2.07
N ALA A 84 -1.09 -3.92 -2.30
CA ALA A 84 -0.97 -3.36 -3.64
C ALA A 84 0.40 -3.62 -4.26
N ARG A 85 1.48 -3.40 -3.50
CA ARG A 85 2.85 -3.70 -3.95
C ARG A 85 3.04 -5.19 -4.22
N GLN A 86 2.52 -6.05 -3.35
CA GLN A 86 2.61 -7.49 -3.49
C GLN A 86 1.98 -7.96 -4.81
N ARG A 87 0.78 -7.45 -5.14
CA ARG A 87 0.13 -7.75 -6.42
C ARG A 87 0.98 -7.33 -7.63
N THR A 88 1.54 -6.12 -7.61
CA THR A 88 2.40 -5.65 -8.71
C THR A 88 3.65 -6.52 -8.86
N ILE A 89 4.30 -6.90 -7.74
CA ILE A 89 5.47 -7.79 -7.77
C ILE A 89 5.10 -9.16 -8.35
N GLU A 90 3.96 -9.72 -7.95
CA GLU A 90 3.49 -11.01 -8.47
C GLU A 90 3.20 -10.95 -9.98
N GLU A 91 2.60 -9.86 -10.46
CA GLU A 91 2.36 -9.61 -11.88
C GLU A 91 3.68 -9.48 -12.67
N ASP A 92 4.67 -8.75 -12.14
CA ASP A 92 5.97 -8.59 -12.77
C ASP A 92 6.75 -9.92 -12.82
N LEU A 93 6.70 -10.73 -11.76
CA LEU A 93 7.30 -12.06 -11.72
C LEU A 93 6.64 -13.01 -12.73
N GLU A 94 5.31 -12.96 -12.84
CA GLU A 94 4.57 -13.73 -13.83
C GLU A 94 4.96 -13.34 -15.26
N TYR A 95 5.13 -12.04 -15.51
CA TYR A 95 5.57 -11.52 -16.79
C TYR A 95 6.98 -12.00 -17.15
N MET A 96 7.96 -11.83 -16.23
CA MET A 96 9.34 -12.28 -16.45
C MET A 96 9.43 -13.78 -16.68
N ARG A 97 8.68 -14.59 -15.93
CA ARG A 97 8.65 -16.05 -16.12
C ARG A 97 8.13 -16.45 -17.50
N LYS A 98 7.14 -15.71 -18.03
CA LYS A 98 6.60 -15.96 -19.37
C LYS A 98 7.60 -15.58 -20.46
N THR A 99 8.32 -14.47 -20.30
CA THR A 99 9.33 -14.05 -21.26
C THR A 99 10.48 -15.05 -21.33
N GLU A 100 11.00 -15.49 -20.19
CA GLU A 100 12.04 -16.53 -20.10
C GLU A 100 11.62 -17.82 -20.80
N LYS A 101 10.42 -18.32 -20.50
CA LYS A 101 9.88 -19.53 -21.15
C LYS A 101 9.79 -19.37 -22.68
N SER A 102 9.33 -18.20 -23.15
CA SER A 102 9.22 -17.97 -24.59
C SER A 102 10.59 -17.91 -25.29
N GLU A 103 11.62 -17.41 -24.62
CA GLU A 103 12.98 -17.39 -25.12
C GLU A 103 13.59 -18.79 -25.16
N GLU A 104 13.36 -19.60 -24.13
CA GLU A 104 13.73 -21.03 -24.08
C GLU A 104 13.06 -21.84 -25.18
N ASP A 105 11.73 -21.68 -25.36
CA ASP A 105 10.96 -22.37 -26.40
C ASP A 105 11.48 -22.01 -27.81
N VAL A 106 11.80 -20.72 -28.05
CA VAL A 106 12.40 -20.26 -29.32
C VAL A 106 13.81 -20.81 -29.52
N ALA A 107 14.63 -20.89 -28.46
CA ALA A 107 15.95 -21.47 -28.53
C ALA A 107 15.88 -22.98 -28.84
N LEU A 108 14.97 -23.71 -28.20
CA LEU A 108 14.79 -25.14 -28.39
C LEU A 108 14.25 -25.47 -29.78
N GLN A 109 13.36 -24.64 -30.35
CA GLN A 109 12.86 -24.81 -31.71
C GLN A 109 13.98 -24.63 -32.76
N LYS A 110 14.83 -23.60 -32.61
CA LYS A 110 15.96 -23.37 -33.53
C LYS A 110 16.99 -24.50 -33.45
N ASN A 111 17.32 -24.92 -32.23
CA ASN A 111 18.29 -26.00 -31.99
C ASN A 111 17.74 -27.37 -32.44
N GLY A 112 16.44 -27.61 -32.30
CA GLY A 112 15.77 -28.80 -32.81
C GLY A 112 15.80 -28.90 -34.34
N CYS A 113 15.51 -27.80 -35.05
CA CYS A 113 15.65 -27.76 -36.51
C CYS A 113 17.11 -27.97 -36.95
N LEU A 114 18.07 -27.32 -36.29
CA LEU A 114 19.49 -27.55 -36.55
C LEU A 114 19.90 -29.01 -36.34
N ALA A 115 19.41 -29.65 -35.28
CA ALA A 115 19.68 -31.06 -35.00
C ALA A 115 19.10 -32.00 -36.09
N VAL A 116 17.88 -31.74 -36.56
CA VAL A 116 17.25 -32.52 -37.64
C VAL A 116 17.98 -32.32 -38.98
N ILE A 117 18.34 -31.08 -39.32
CA ILE A 117 19.11 -30.76 -40.53
C ILE A 117 20.47 -31.48 -40.50
N THR A 118 21.16 -31.42 -39.37
CA THR A 118 22.48 -32.08 -39.20
C THR A 118 22.35 -33.59 -39.34
N TRP A 119 21.30 -34.20 -38.76
CA TRP A 119 21.06 -35.64 -38.87
C TRP A 119 20.74 -36.09 -40.30
N LEU A 120 19.92 -35.33 -41.02
CA LEU A 120 19.63 -35.60 -42.43
C LEU A 120 20.89 -35.49 -43.29
N CYS A 121 21.71 -34.46 -43.08
CA CYS A 121 22.97 -34.29 -43.79
C CYS A 121 23.95 -35.45 -43.54
N CYS A 122 24.00 -36.02 -42.33
CA CYS A 122 24.85 -37.18 -42.02
C CYS A 122 24.30 -38.53 -42.52
N LYS A 123 23.06 -38.59 -43.01
CA LYS A 123 22.46 -39.82 -43.58
C LYS A 123 22.40 -39.84 -45.10
N LEU A 124 22.61 -38.68 -45.74
CA LEU A 124 22.60 -38.48 -47.19
C LEU A 124 24.01 -38.45 -47.80
N TRP A 125 25.05 -38.64 -46.99
CA TRP A 125 26.43 -38.85 -47.40
C TRP A 125 27.00 -40.06 -46.65
#